data_AF-A0A961NU39-F1
#
_entry.id   AF-A0A961NU39-F1
#
_cell.length_a   1.000
_cell.length_b   1.000
_cell.length_c   1.000
_cell.angle_alpha   90.00
_cell.angle_beta   90.00
_cell.angle_gamma   90.00
#
_symmetry.space_group_name_H-M   'P 1'
#
loop_
_entity.id
_entity.type
_entity.pdbx_description
1 polymer ?
#
loop_
_entity_poly.entity_id
_entity_poly.type
_entity_poly.pdbx_seq_one_letter_code
_entity_poly.pdbx_strand_id
1 'polypeptide(L)'
;MADFLKPLGLAALLALASPAFAQDAGGDAAPAADGADAAAPAAEAAPEAANAPQTYIDEVFTDWSRECVRRPEGSEGDDLCWITQTLADDNGRPFGKFSIRRVPAGSQAVAQADIAVSLELVPYLPAGVTLGVDKGLAREYRYLFCTPATGCLVQPNLSPADIDAFKAGEVLNMGFVIVTRPTELANITSPISLKGFTAAWDSVPVP
;
A
#
# COMPACT_ATOMS: atom_id res chain seq x y z
N MET A 1 -18.56 -17.21 73.74
CA MET A 1 -19.64 -16.22 73.58
C MET A 1 -20.08 -16.31 72.13
N ALA A 2 -20.94 -17.28 71.84
CA ALA A 2 -22.40 -17.10 71.76
C ALA A 2 -22.75 -16.48 70.39
N ASP A 3 -22.92 -17.29 69.36
CA ASP A 3 -24.12 -18.09 69.02
C ASP A 3 -25.18 -17.28 68.26
N PHE A 4 -25.85 -18.02 67.37
CA PHE A 4 -27.24 -17.88 66.92
C PHE A 4 -27.53 -17.29 65.51
N LEU A 5 -28.09 -18.20 64.69
CA LEU A 5 -29.25 -18.05 63.79
C LEU A 5 -29.02 -17.81 62.28
N LYS A 6 -28.98 -18.94 61.54
CA LYS A 6 -29.79 -19.17 60.31
C LYS A 6 -31.30 -19.01 60.66
N PRO A 7 -32.26 -18.64 59.76
CA PRO A 7 -32.64 -19.44 58.57
C PRO A 7 -33.36 -18.69 57.39
N LEU A 8 -33.72 -19.48 56.34
CA LEU A 8 -34.86 -19.39 55.37
C LEU A 8 -35.52 -18.02 55.11
N GLY A 9 -35.84 -17.54 53.89
CA GLY A 9 -36.07 -18.14 52.56
C GLY A 9 -37.28 -17.44 51.92
N LEU A 10 -37.28 -17.11 50.62
CA LEU A 10 -38.50 -17.06 49.79
C LEU A 10 -38.17 -16.96 48.29
N ALA A 11 -38.97 -17.67 47.51
CA ALA A 11 -38.87 -17.91 46.08
C ALA A 11 -39.26 -16.71 45.20
N ALA A 12 -38.71 -16.68 43.98
CA ALA A 12 -39.42 -16.20 42.79
C ALA A 12 -38.92 -16.96 41.55
N LEU A 13 -39.70 -17.95 41.12
CA LEU A 13 -39.70 -18.49 39.77
C LEU A 13 -40.26 -17.43 38.81
N LEU A 14 -39.65 -17.27 37.64
CA LEU A 14 -40.38 -17.05 36.38
C LEU A 14 -39.49 -17.47 35.21
N ALA A 15 -39.92 -18.56 34.58
CA ALA A 15 -39.37 -19.14 33.37
C ALA A 15 -39.67 -18.25 32.16
N LEU A 16 -38.71 -18.14 31.25
CA LEU A 16 -38.99 -17.89 29.83
C LEU A 16 -38.17 -18.89 29.01
N ALA A 17 -38.90 -19.55 28.12
CA ALA A 17 -38.56 -20.77 27.44
C ALA A 17 -37.64 -20.58 26.23
N SER A 18 -36.84 -21.62 25.97
CA SER A 18 -36.03 -21.86 24.77
C SER A 18 -36.90 -22.11 23.52
N PRO A 19 -36.27 -22.17 22.32
CA PRO A 19 -35.81 -23.48 21.80
C PRO A 19 -34.35 -23.40 21.31
N ALA A 20 -33.41 -24.24 21.76
CA ALA A 20 -33.29 -25.68 21.48
C ALA A 20 -33.24 -25.99 19.97
N PHE A 21 -32.04 -25.94 19.37
CA PHE A 21 -31.76 -26.58 18.08
C PHE A 21 -31.65 -28.09 18.30
N ALA A 22 -32.60 -28.83 17.76
CA ALA A 22 -32.55 -30.29 17.71
C ALA A 22 -31.58 -30.73 16.60
N GLN A 23 -30.58 -31.51 16.98
CA GLN A 23 -29.91 -32.45 16.10
C GLN A 23 -30.76 -33.72 16.09
N ASP A 24 -31.09 -34.24 14.92
CA ASP A 24 -31.47 -35.65 14.79
C ASP A 24 -30.75 -36.24 13.56
N ALA A 25 -30.34 -37.49 13.73
CA ALA A 25 -29.44 -38.21 12.85
C ALA A 25 -30.18 -39.27 12.03
N GLY A 26 -29.72 -39.48 10.79
CA GLY A 26 -29.80 -40.77 10.09
C GLY A 26 -30.91 -40.93 9.05
N GLY A 27 -30.53 -41.32 7.83
CA GLY A 27 -31.42 -41.93 6.84
C GLY A 27 -31.05 -41.64 5.38
N ASP A 28 -30.32 -42.56 4.76
CA ASP A 28 -30.08 -42.65 3.32
C ASP A 28 -31.40 -42.91 2.54
N ALA A 29 -31.71 -42.09 1.54
CA ALA A 29 -32.48 -42.45 0.32
C ALA A 29 -32.58 -41.27 -0.65
N ALA A 30 -32.03 -41.42 -1.86
CA ALA A 30 -32.26 -40.53 -3.01
C ALA A 30 -33.70 -40.71 -3.56
N PRO A 31 -34.25 -39.71 -4.29
CA PRO A 31 -34.01 -39.69 -5.74
C PRO A 31 -33.81 -38.28 -6.35
N ALA A 32 -33.34 -38.30 -7.59
CA ALA A 32 -33.11 -37.17 -8.49
C ALA A 32 -34.40 -36.46 -8.94
N ALA A 33 -34.29 -35.17 -9.27
CA ALA A 33 -34.61 -34.56 -10.58
C ALA A 33 -35.12 -33.10 -10.49
N ASP A 34 -34.63 -32.31 -11.45
CA ASP A 34 -35.19 -31.10 -12.04
C ASP A 34 -35.16 -29.76 -11.28
N GLY A 35 -34.22 -28.92 -11.71
CA GLY A 35 -34.57 -27.71 -12.45
C GLY A 35 -35.16 -26.56 -11.65
N ALA A 36 -34.29 -25.68 -11.15
CA ALA A 36 -34.65 -24.29 -10.88
C ALA A 36 -33.45 -23.39 -11.19
N ASP A 37 -33.56 -22.69 -12.31
CA ASP A 37 -32.82 -21.49 -12.65
C ASP A 37 -32.86 -20.51 -11.48
N ALA A 38 -31.78 -20.46 -10.71
CA ALA A 38 -31.50 -19.38 -9.77
C ALA A 38 -30.43 -18.49 -10.40
N ALA A 39 -30.87 -17.62 -11.30
CA ALA A 39 -30.08 -16.48 -11.74
C ALA A 39 -29.68 -15.67 -10.50
N ALA A 40 -28.42 -15.79 -10.09
CA ALA A 40 -27.82 -14.89 -9.12
C ALA A 40 -27.93 -13.47 -9.69
N PRO A 41 -28.43 -12.47 -8.93
CA PRO A 41 -28.40 -11.10 -9.41
C PRO A 41 -26.94 -10.74 -9.63
N ALA A 42 -26.61 -10.40 -10.88
CA ALA A 42 -25.35 -9.77 -11.21
C ALA A 42 -25.18 -8.59 -10.24
N ALA A 43 -24.15 -8.64 -9.41
CA ALA A 43 -23.72 -7.49 -8.66
C ALA A 43 -23.44 -6.41 -9.71
N GLU A 44 -24.33 -5.42 -9.81
CA GLU A 44 -24.11 -4.22 -10.59
C GLU A 44 -22.76 -3.68 -10.14
N ALA A 45 -21.77 -3.72 -11.04
CA ALA A 45 -20.52 -3.03 -10.84
C ALA A 45 -20.89 -1.58 -10.54
N ALA A 46 -20.64 -1.16 -9.31
CA ALA A 46 -20.76 0.24 -8.94
C ALA A 46 -20.00 1.04 -10.02
N PRO A 47 -20.57 2.14 -10.55
CA PRO A 47 -19.94 2.89 -11.60
C PRO A 47 -18.57 3.33 -11.06
N GLU A 48 -17.53 2.73 -11.64
CA GLU A 48 -16.16 3.19 -11.43
C GLU A 48 -16.17 4.67 -11.76
N ALA A 49 -15.82 5.49 -10.77
CA ALA A 49 -16.04 6.92 -10.82
C ALA A 49 -15.42 7.47 -12.12
N ALA A 50 -16.28 7.85 -13.07
CA ALA A 50 -15.89 8.40 -14.38
C ALA A 50 -15.12 9.74 -14.29
N ASN A 51 -14.67 10.12 -13.10
CA ASN A 51 -13.99 11.36 -12.75
C ASN A 51 -12.65 11.13 -12.03
N ALA A 52 -12.14 9.88 -11.92
CA ALA A 52 -10.79 9.66 -11.42
C ALA A 52 -9.76 10.16 -12.46
N PRO A 53 -8.71 10.91 -12.04
CA PRO A 53 -7.65 11.34 -12.95
C PRO A 53 -7.05 10.12 -13.66
N GLN A 54 -7.03 10.16 -14.99
CA GLN A 54 -6.52 9.05 -15.80
C GLN A 54 -5.01 9.17 -15.90
N THR A 55 -4.26 8.22 -15.34
CA THR A 55 -2.81 8.14 -15.54
C THR A 55 -2.45 7.26 -16.73
N TYR A 56 -1.33 7.56 -17.38
CA TYR A 56 -0.78 6.73 -18.44
C TYR A 56 0.74 6.76 -18.42
N ILE A 57 1.37 5.68 -18.88
CA ILE A 57 2.81 5.65 -19.15
C ILE A 57 3.02 6.18 -20.55
N ASP A 58 3.76 7.28 -20.64
CA ASP A 58 4.08 7.95 -21.89
C ASP A 58 5.38 7.38 -22.50
N GLU A 59 6.38 7.08 -21.67
CA GLU A 59 7.68 6.60 -22.12
C GLU A 59 8.37 5.72 -21.07
N VAL A 60 9.22 4.78 -21.52
CA VAL A 60 10.01 3.87 -20.66
C VAL A 60 11.50 4.05 -20.94
N PHE A 61 12.26 4.28 -19.88
CA PHE A 61 13.70 4.53 -19.84
C PHE A 61 14.40 3.40 -19.08
N THR A 62 14.59 2.25 -19.74
CA THR A 62 15.12 1.04 -19.08
C THR A 62 14.25 0.62 -17.89
N ASP A 63 14.68 0.89 -16.65
CA ASP A 63 13.96 0.48 -15.44
C ASP A 63 13.07 1.60 -14.87
N TRP A 64 13.04 2.76 -15.51
CA TRP A 64 12.19 3.90 -15.12
C TRP A 64 11.12 4.16 -16.18
N SER A 65 9.95 4.65 -15.78
CA SER A 65 8.87 5.07 -16.69
C SER A 65 8.46 6.51 -16.41
N ARG A 66 8.14 7.28 -17.44
CA ARG A 66 7.43 8.56 -17.29
C ARG A 66 5.93 8.29 -17.29
N GLU A 67 5.30 8.56 -16.16
CA GLU A 67 3.86 8.46 -15.99
C GLU A 67 3.27 9.86 -15.89
N CYS A 68 2.15 10.08 -16.56
CA CYS A 68 1.49 11.38 -16.68
C CYS A 68 0.03 11.29 -16.29
N VAL A 69 -0.53 12.38 -15.77
CA VAL A 69 -1.97 12.53 -15.54
C VAL A 69 -2.58 13.29 -16.69
N ARG A 70 -3.54 12.66 -17.36
CA ARG A 70 -4.33 13.31 -18.41
C ARG A 70 -5.11 14.46 -17.80
N ARG A 71 -4.92 15.66 -18.34
CA ARG A 71 -5.72 16.82 -17.96
C ARG A 71 -7.11 16.77 -18.59
N PRO A 72 -8.11 17.43 -17.98
CA PRO A 72 -9.43 17.54 -18.56
C PRO A 72 -9.37 18.13 -19.98
N GLU A 73 -10.22 17.60 -20.86
CA GLU A 73 -10.34 18.10 -22.23
C GLU A 73 -10.62 19.61 -22.23
N GLY A 74 -9.88 20.36 -23.05
CA GLY A 74 -9.96 21.82 -23.12
C GLY A 74 -9.06 22.59 -22.14
N SER A 75 -8.23 21.91 -21.33
CA SER A 75 -7.21 22.56 -20.49
C SER A 75 -5.97 22.96 -21.32
N GLU A 76 -5.38 24.13 -21.03
CA GLU A 76 -4.15 24.62 -21.68
C GLU A 76 -2.88 24.08 -21.03
N GLY A 77 -1.81 23.84 -21.81
CA GLY A 77 -0.46 23.41 -21.38
C GLY A 77 -0.16 21.94 -21.68
N ASP A 78 0.78 21.33 -20.95
CA ASP A 78 1.09 19.88 -21.03
C ASP A 78 0.60 19.10 -19.80
N ASP A 79 0.41 17.78 -19.96
CA ASP A 79 0.05 16.88 -18.86
C ASP A 79 1.14 16.86 -17.77
N LEU A 80 0.72 16.71 -16.52
CA LEU A 80 1.66 16.64 -15.40
C LEU A 80 2.26 15.25 -15.31
N CYS A 81 3.58 15.16 -15.43
CA CYS A 81 4.31 13.91 -15.45
C CYS A 81 5.31 13.79 -14.29
N TRP A 82 5.58 12.55 -13.89
CA TRP A 82 6.64 12.16 -12.96
C TRP A 82 7.33 10.90 -13.47
N ILE A 83 8.49 10.58 -12.93
CA ILE A 83 9.17 9.33 -13.22
C ILE A 83 8.88 8.32 -12.11
N THR A 84 8.78 7.04 -12.48
CA THR A 84 8.49 5.98 -11.52
C THR A 84 9.24 4.69 -11.82
N GLN A 85 9.45 3.91 -10.76
CA GLN A 85 9.86 2.52 -10.81
C GLN A 85 9.00 1.70 -9.84
N THR A 86 8.53 0.54 -10.27
CA THR A 86 7.87 -0.44 -9.40
C THR A 86 8.91 -1.13 -8.53
N LEU A 87 8.65 -1.20 -7.23
CA LEU A 87 9.50 -1.88 -6.27
C LEU A 87 9.09 -3.34 -6.20
N ALA A 88 10.04 -4.26 -6.35
CA ALA A 88 9.77 -5.69 -6.40
C ALA A 88 10.77 -6.48 -5.56
N ASP A 89 10.32 -7.63 -5.04
CA ASP A 89 11.18 -8.56 -4.31
C ASP A 89 12.08 -9.39 -5.26
N ASP A 90 12.92 -10.26 -4.70
CA ASP A 90 13.84 -11.11 -5.46
C ASP A 90 13.14 -12.06 -6.44
N ASN A 91 11.83 -12.29 -6.31
CA ASN A 91 11.02 -13.11 -7.20
C ASN A 91 10.24 -12.25 -8.23
N GLY A 92 10.50 -10.95 -8.28
CA GLY A 92 9.81 -10.01 -9.16
C GLY A 92 8.38 -9.66 -8.72
N ARG A 93 7.98 -9.98 -7.48
CA ARG A 93 6.65 -9.65 -6.99
C ARG A 93 6.63 -8.18 -6.56
N PRO A 94 5.71 -7.36 -7.09
CA PRO A 94 5.65 -5.95 -6.74
C PRO A 94 5.17 -5.79 -5.30
N PHE A 95 5.84 -4.92 -4.56
CA PHE A 95 5.45 -4.58 -3.19
C PHE A 95 5.33 -3.07 -2.97
N GLY A 96 5.64 -2.26 -3.97
CA GLY A 96 5.61 -0.81 -3.82
C GLY A 96 5.91 -0.06 -5.10
N LYS A 97 6.02 1.26 -4.96
CA LYS A 97 6.31 2.17 -6.06
C LYS A 97 7.16 3.32 -5.56
N PHE A 98 8.18 3.67 -6.32
CA PHE A 98 8.96 4.89 -6.12
C PHE A 98 8.65 5.86 -7.25
N SER A 99 8.23 7.07 -6.92
CA SER A 99 7.92 8.13 -7.88
C SER A 99 8.70 9.39 -7.54
N ILE A 100 9.16 10.12 -8.55
CA ILE A 100 9.91 11.37 -8.37
C ILE A 100 9.39 12.40 -9.36
N ARG A 101 9.07 13.59 -8.85
CA ARG A 101 8.69 14.76 -9.64
C ARG A 101 9.60 15.94 -9.35
N ARG A 102 9.78 16.81 -10.34
CA ARG A 102 10.40 18.12 -10.13
C ARG A 102 9.49 19.01 -9.31
N VAL A 103 10.08 19.86 -8.48
CA VAL A 103 9.36 20.94 -7.78
C VAL A 103 9.81 22.30 -8.31
N PRO A 104 8.96 23.35 -8.22
CA PRO A 104 9.33 24.68 -8.68
C PRO A 104 10.64 25.20 -8.05
N ALA A 105 11.37 26.00 -8.82
CA ALA A 105 12.61 26.62 -8.36
C ALA A 105 12.38 27.54 -7.15
N GLY A 106 13.41 27.70 -6.30
CA GLY A 106 13.36 28.55 -5.10
C GLY A 106 13.13 27.81 -3.78
N SER A 107 12.92 26.50 -3.84
CA SER A 107 12.92 25.60 -2.67
C SER A 107 14.33 25.04 -2.42
N GLN A 108 14.61 24.58 -1.19
CA GLN A 108 15.87 23.86 -0.89
C GLN A 108 15.96 22.50 -1.60
N ALA A 109 14.81 21.93 -1.97
CA ALA A 109 14.70 20.72 -2.77
C ALA A 109 14.44 21.04 -4.25
N VAL A 110 14.95 20.20 -5.14
CA VAL A 110 14.67 20.27 -6.59
C VAL A 110 13.73 19.17 -7.06
N ALA A 111 13.51 18.17 -6.21
CA ALA A 111 12.53 17.13 -6.45
C ALA A 111 11.78 16.74 -5.19
N GLN A 112 10.54 16.29 -5.38
CA GLN A 112 9.79 15.56 -4.37
C GLN A 112 9.65 14.12 -4.81
N ALA A 113 10.00 13.23 -3.90
CA ALA A 113 9.89 11.79 -4.06
C ALA A 113 8.68 11.28 -3.27
N ASP A 114 8.03 10.24 -3.78
CA ASP A 114 6.97 9.49 -3.10
C ASP A 114 7.35 8.00 -3.14
N ILE A 115 7.51 7.37 -1.98
CA ILE A 115 7.75 5.93 -1.85
C ILE A 115 6.54 5.32 -1.15
N ALA A 116 5.86 4.42 -1.84
CA ALA A 116 4.71 3.68 -1.36
C ALA A 116 5.12 2.22 -1.09
N VAL A 117 4.99 1.77 0.15
CA VAL A 117 5.24 0.38 0.56
C VAL A 117 3.91 -0.31 0.87
N SER A 118 3.68 -1.49 0.28
CA SER A 118 2.44 -2.27 0.46
C SER A 118 2.17 -2.59 1.93
N LEU A 119 0.89 -2.50 2.32
CA LEU A 119 0.43 -2.89 3.66
C LEU A 119 0.57 -4.39 3.91
N GLU A 120 0.59 -5.20 2.85
CA GLU A 120 0.74 -6.66 2.94
C GLU A 120 2.09 -7.06 3.55
N LEU A 121 3.09 -6.20 3.42
CA LEU A 121 4.39 -6.37 4.06
C LEU A 121 4.38 -6.04 5.55
N VAL A 122 3.30 -5.48 6.08
CA VAL A 122 3.17 -5.05 7.49
C VAL A 122 4.37 -4.17 7.94
N PRO A 123 4.59 -2.99 7.31
CA PRO A 123 5.73 -2.14 7.65
C PRO A 123 5.73 -1.69 9.11
N TYR A 124 6.88 -1.82 9.78
CA TYR A 124 7.08 -1.32 11.13
C TYR A 124 7.33 0.20 11.10
N LEU A 125 6.24 0.96 11.26
CA LEU A 125 6.23 2.42 11.10
C LEU A 125 7.32 3.19 11.85
N PRO A 126 7.68 2.85 13.12
CA PRO A 126 8.70 3.58 13.85
C PRO A 126 10.10 3.54 13.21
N ALA A 127 10.43 2.53 12.39
CA ALA A 127 11.74 2.42 11.74
C ALA A 127 11.84 3.22 10.42
N GLY A 128 10.72 3.57 9.80
CA GLY A 128 10.73 4.32 8.54
C GLY A 128 11.34 3.55 7.36
N VAL A 129 11.95 4.32 6.46
CA VAL A 129 12.69 3.87 5.27
C VAL A 129 14.06 4.53 5.25
N THR A 130 15.09 3.79 4.90
CA THR A 130 16.43 4.32 4.62
C THR A 130 16.75 4.26 3.13
N LEU A 131 17.44 5.26 2.61
CA LEU A 131 17.87 5.34 1.21
C LEU A 131 19.35 5.65 1.14
N GLY A 132 20.12 4.85 0.41
CA GLY A 132 21.55 5.08 0.17
C GLY A 132 21.98 4.66 -1.24
N VAL A 133 22.67 5.55 -1.96
CA VAL A 133 23.18 5.26 -3.31
C VAL A 133 24.47 4.44 -3.20
N ASP A 134 24.53 3.31 -3.90
CA ASP A 134 25.65 2.38 -3.91
C ASP A 134 26.17 2.05 -2.49
N LYS A 135 27.38 2.52 -2.15
CA LYS A 135 28.01 2.38 -0.82
C LYS A 135 28.05 3.69 -0.03
N GLY A 136 27.27 4.68 -0.46
CA GLY A 136 27.15 5.99 0.17
C GLY A 136 26.41 5.97 1.50
N LEU A 137 26.40 7.13 2.17
CA LEU A 137 25.68 7.29 3.43
C LEU A 137 24.16 7.18 3.19
N ALA A 138 23.51 6.33 3.98
CA ALA A 138 22.06 6.21 3.97
C ALA A 138 21.40 7.35 4.75
N ARG A 139 20.31 7.91 4.20
CA ARG A 139 19.43 8.87 4.87
C ARG A 139 18.15 8.17 5.31
N GLU A 140 17.62 8.54 6.48
CA GLU A 140 16.39 8.00 7.03
C GLU A 140 15.19 8.93 6.77
N TYR A 141 14.06 8.34 6.45
CA TYR A 141 12.79 9.01 6.21
C TYR A 141 11.67 8.29 6.94
N ARG A 142 10.75 9.05 7.55
CA ARG A 142 9.62 8.48 8.29
C ARG A 142 8.43 8.26 7.38
N TYR A 143 7.64 7.23 7.68
CA TYR A 143 6.30 7.11 7.13
C TYR A 143 5.43 8.28 7.58
N LEU A 144 4.70 8.88 6.64
CA LEU A 144 3.77 9.97 6.92
C LEU A 144 2.42 9.44 7.36
N PHE A 145 1.88 8.49 6.58
CA PHE A 145 0.62 7.83 6.83
C PHE A 145 0.52 6.56 5.97
N CYS A 146 -0.51 5.76 6.23
CA CYS A 146 -0.81 4.56 5.46
C CYS A 146 -2.28 4.57 5.04
N THR A 147 -2.57 4.23 3.79
CA THR A 147 -3.95 4.00 3.32
C THR A 147 -4.04 2.68 2.55
N PRO A 148 -5.23 2.04 2.48
CA PRO A 148 -5.41 0.84 1.68
C PRO A 148 -5.07 1.03 0.20
N ALA A 149 -5.31 2.23 -0.36
CA ALA A 149 -5.10 2.50 -1.78
C ALA A 149 -3.63 2.76 -2.13
N THR A 150 -2.87 3.43 -1.25
CA THR A 150 -1.49 3.87 -1.53
C THR A 150 -0.42 3.04 -0.82
N GLY A 151 -0.78 2.23 0.18
CA GLY A 151 0.19 1.69 1.12
C GLY A 151 0.70 2.75 2.10
N CYS A 152 1.81 2.44 2.77
CA CYS A 152 2.51 3.34 3.67
C CYS A 152 3.44 4.27 2.89
N LEU A 153 3.18 5.57 2.99
CA LEU A 153 3.83 6.60 2.17
C LEU A 153 4.98 7.27 2.93
N VAL A 154 6.09 7.46 2.23
CA VAL A 154 7.23 8.30 2.62
C VAL A 154 7.43 9.35 1.53
N GLN A 155 7.71 10.61 1.90
CA GLN A 155 7.94 11.68 0.92
C GLN A 155 9.28 12.41 1.13
N PRO A 156 10.39 11.88 0.60
CA PRO A 156 11.67 12.58 0.62
C PRO A 156 11.64 13.89 -0.18
N ASN A 157 12.21 14.95 0.39
CA ASN A 157 12.60 16.14 -0.34
C ASN A 157 14.04 15.96 -0.82
N LEU A 158 14.24 15.90 -2.13
CA LEU A 158 15.54 15.60 -2.74
C LEU A 158 16.27 16.89 -3.12
N SER A 159 17.49 17.03 -2.64
CA SER A 159 18.40 18.14 -2.97
C SER A 159 19.04 17.93 -4.35
N PRO A 160 19.67 18.97 -4.94
CA PRO A 160 20.46 18.80 -6.15
C PRO A 160 21.51 17.69 -6.03
N ALA A 161 22.18 17.61 -4.87
CA ALA A 161 23.20 16.60 -4.62
C ALA A 161 22.65 15.18 -4.59
N ASP A 162 21.40 15.00 -4.14
CA ASP A 162 20.76 13.68 -4.16
C ASP A 162 20.44 13.26 -5.61
N ILE A 163 19.95 14.19 -6.44
CA ILE A 163 19.71 13.94 -7.87
C ILE A 163 21.02 13.64 -8.60
N ASP A 164 22.09 14.40 -8.34
CA ASP A 164 23.41 14.17 -8.94
C ASP A 164 23.96 12.79 -8.54
N ALA A 165 23.77 12.39 -7.28
CA ALA A 165 24.14 11.05 -6.81
C ALA A 165 23.33 9.96 -7.54
N PHE A 166 22.02 10.16 -7.74
CA PHE A 166 21.18 9.20 -8.47
C PHE A 166 21.58 9.08 -9.94
N LYS A 167 22.00 10.19 -10.58
CA LYS A 167 22.51 10.18 -11.96
C LYS A 167 23.85 9.46 -12.10
N ALA A 168 24.69 9.51 -11.07
CA ALA A 168 26.04 8.93 -11.09
C ALA A 168 26.08 7.47 -10.58
N GLY A 169 25.10 7.06 -9.78
CA GLY A 169 25.06 5.74 -9.14
C GLY A 169 24.44 4.64 -10.02
N GLU A 170 24.60 3.40 -9.57
CA GLU A 170 24.04 2.23 -10.25
C GLU A 170 22.79 1.71 -9.54
N VAL A 171 22.80 1.73 -8.20
CA VAL A 171 21.73 1.20 -7.36
C VAL A 171 21.43 2.15 -6.21
N LEU A 172 20.15 2.42 -5.97
CA LEU A 172 19.67 3.05 -4.75
C LEU A 172 19.17 1.94 -3.80
N ASN A 173 19.89 1.72 -2.71
CA ASN A 173 19.52 0.73 -1.71
C ASN A 173 18.46 1.31 -0.78
N MET A 174 17.27 0.69 -0.78
CA MET A 174 16.17 1.02 0.11
C MET A 174 16.08 0.01 1.25
N GLY A 175 16.23 0.46 2.49
CA GLY A 175 16.03 -0.34 3.68
C GLY A 175 14.70 -0.04 4.37
N PHE A 176 14.03 -1.04 4.92
CA PHE A 176 12.87 -0.86 5.79
C PHE A 176 12.69 -2.08 6.71
N VAL A 177 11.79 -1.95 7.68
CA VAL A 177 11.51 -3.01 8.66
C VAL A 177 10.07 -3.46 8.54
N ILE A 178 9.85 -4.77 8.66
CA ILE A 178 8.52 -5.39 8.69
C ILE A 178 8.29 -6.13 10.00
N VAL A 179 7.02 -6.27 10.37
CA VAL A 179 6.60 -7.11 11.50
C VAL A 179 6.29 -8.51 10.97
N THR A 180 7.12 -9.51 11.30
CA THR A 180 6.87 -10.91 10.89
C THR A 180 5.98 -11.63 11.89
N ARG A 181 6.10 -11.28 13.18
CA ARG A 181 5.28 -11.75 14.31
C ARG A 181 5.18 -10.62 15.34
N PRO A 182 4.22 -10.66 16.31
CA PRO A 182 3.99 -9.56 17.25
C PRO A 182 5.22 -9.03 18.02
N THR A 183 6.27 -9.84 18.17
CA THR A 183 7.52 -9.47 18.85
C THR A 183 8.76 -9.70 17.98
N GLU A 184 8.59 -9.90 16.68
CA GLU A 184 9.70 -10.16 15.75
C GLU A 184 9.65 -9.20 14.57
N LEU A 185 10.81 -8.60 14.29
CA LEU A 185 11.02 -7.67 13.19
C LEU A 185 12.03 -8.27 12.22
N ALA A 186 11.80 -8.06 10.92
CA ALA A 186 12.77 -8.38 9.88
C ALA A 186 13.20 -7.11 9.14
N ASN A 187 14.51 -6.98 8.91
CA ASN A 187 15.07 -5.93 8.08
C ASN A 187 15.04 -6.38 6.62
N ILE A 188 14.48 -5.55 5.75
CA ILE A 188 14.44 -5.76 4.31
C ILE A 188 15.35 -4.73 3.66
N THR A 189 16.14 -5.17 2.68
CA THR A 189 16.90 -4.29 1.80
C THR A 189 16.48 -4.60 0.38
N SER A 190 15.99 -3.60 -0.33
CA SER A 190 15.53 -3.68 -1.71
C SER A 190 16.43 -2.81 -2.58
N PRO A 191 17.13 -3.38 -3.58
CA PRO A 191 17.84 -2.58 -4.56
C PRO A 191 16.82 -1.93 -5.51
N ILE A 192 16.96 -0.62 -5.74
CA ILE A 192 16.22 0.14 -6.74
C ILE A 192 17.23 0.47 -7.86
N SER A 193 16.89 0.11 -9.10
CA SER A 193 17.81 0.34 -10.22
C SER A 193 17.87 1.81 -10.60
N LEU A 194 19.07 2.35 -10.79
CA LEU A 194 19.28 3.69 -11.35
C LEU A 194 19.53 3.68 -12.86
N LYS A 195 19.44 2.51 -13.52
CA LYS A 195 19.57 2.41 -14.97
C LYS A 195 18.44 3.14 -15.68
N GLY A 196 18.80 4.12 -16.49
CA GLY A 196 17.85 4.98 -17.20
C GLY A 196 17.31 6.16 -16.39
N PHE A 197 17.70 6.30 -15.10
CA PHE A 197 17.25 7.40 -14.24
C PHE A 197 17.54 8.77 -14.86
N THR A 198 18.76 9.00 -15.36
CA THR A 198 19.16 10.29 -15.95
C THR A 198 18.26 10.69 -17.11
N ALA A 199 18.02 9.76 -18.05
CA ALA A 199 17.16 10.01 -19.20
C ALA A 199 15.72 10.29 -18.75
N ALA A 200 15.18 9.49 -17.83
CA ALA A 200 13.85 9.69 -17.29
C ALA A 200 13.72 11.07 -16.60
N TRP A 201 14.67 11.41 -15.73
CA TRP A 201 14.67 12.68 -14.99
C TRP A 201 14.77 13.89 -15.90
N ASP A 202 15.61 13.82 -16.94
CA ASP A 202 15.77 14.91 -17.90
C ASP A 202 14.57 15.03 -18.86
N SER A 203 13.71 14.01 -18.91
CA SER A 203 12.49 13.99 -19.71
C SER A 203 11.28 14.68 -19.08
N VAL A 204 11.28 14.90 -17.76
CA VAL A 204 10.18 15.58 -17.05
C VAL A 204 10.51 17.06 -16.86
N PRO A 205 9.64 18.01 -17.25
CA PRO A 205 9.88 19.44 -17.06
C PRO A 205 9.66 19.87 -15.61
N VAL A 206 10.19 21.04 -15.24
CA VAL A 206 9.80 21.70 -13.98
C VAL A 206 8.37 22.21 -14.15
N PRO A 207 7.45 21.94 -13.21
CA PRO A 207 6.06 22.43 -13.26
C PRO A 207 5.96 23.96 -13.30
#